data_AF-A0A1G5BHG7-F1
#
_entry.id   AF-A0A1G5BHG7-F1
#
_cell.length_a   1.000
_cell.length_b   1.000
_cell.length_c   1.000
_cell.angle_alpha   90.00
_cell.angle_beta   90.00
_cell.angle_gamma   90.00
#
_symmetry.space_group_name_H-M   'P 1'
#
loop_
_entity.id
_entity.type
_entity.pdbx_description
1 polymer ?
#
loop_
_entity_poly.entity_id
_entity_poly.type
_entity_poly.pdbx_seq_one_letter_code
_entity_poly.pdbx_strand_id
1 'polypeptide(L)' 'MSLFTKKETITLFSEQQKDSFIEKLESNHIDYKIKESNDSVFSSEIHYIVKVSAADLKKVV' A
#
# COMPACT_ATOMS: atom_id res chain seq x y z
N MET A 1 3.51 -23.52 -14.45
CA MET A 1 3.96 -22.15 -14.19
C MET A 1 3.22 -21.64 -12.96
N SER A 2 3.87 -21.60 -11.79
CA SER A 2 3.23 -20.98 -10.63
C SER A 2 3.27 -19.48 -10.79
N LEU A 3 2.16 -18.90 -11.26
CA LEU A 3 1.87 -17.48 -11.12
C LEU A 3 1.57 -17.19 -9.65
N PHE A 4 2.58 -17.28 -8.80
CA PHE A 4 2.53 -16.58 -7.53
C PHE A 4 2.60 -15.11 -7.89
N THR A 5 1.44 -14.46 -8.04
CA THR A 5 1.34 -13.01 -8.00
C THR A 5 2.03 -12.55 -6.72
N LYS A 6 3.31 -12.19 -6.83
CA LYS A 6 4.06 -11.57 -5.74
C LYS A 6 3.24 -10.36 -5.33
N LYS A 7 2.86 -10.29 -4.06
CA LYS A 7 2.20 -9.11 -3.52
C LYS A 7 3.29 -8.28 -2.86
N GLU A 8 3.45 -7.05 -3.31
CA GLU A 8 4.33 -6.09 -2.67
C GLU A 8 3.58 -5.42 -1.52
N THR A 9 4.31 -5.21 -0.43
CA THR A 9 3.80 -4.53 0.75
C THR A 9 4.61 -3.26 0.93
N ILE A 10 3.92 -2.13 0.90
CA ILE A 10 4.50 -0.81 1.10
C ILE A 10 4.00 -0.31 2.44
N THR A 11 4.93 0.14 3.28
CA THR A 11 4.60 0.81 4.53
C THR A 11 4.77 2.31 4.31
N LEU A 12 3.69 3.05 4.50
CA LEU A 12 3.63 4.50 4.42
C LEU A 12 3.51 5.03 5.85
N PHE A 13 4.16 6.16 6.13
CA PHE A 13 4.28 6.71 7.49
C PHE A 13 3.49 8.01 7.65
N SER A 14 2.74 8.40 6.62
CA SER A 14 1.97 9.63 6.57
C SER A 14 0.67 9.41 5.80
N GLU A 15 -0.39 10.07 6.26
CA GLU A 15 -1.72 10.03 5.65
C GLU A 15 -1.71 10.66 4.24
N GLN A 16 -0.92 11.73 4.03
CA GLN A 16 -0.75 12.30 2.69
C GLN A 16 -0.09 11.31 1.72
N GLN A 17 0.90 10.54 2.19
CA GLN A 17 1.53 9.52 1.35
C GLN A 17 0.55 8.40 1.03
N LYS A 18 -0.28 8.01 2.00
CA LYS A 18 -1.36 7.04 1.85
C LYS A 18 -2.33 7.45 0.76
N ASP A 19 -2.89 8.66 0.86
CA ASP A 19 -3.90 9.16 -0.08
C ASP A 19 -3.33 9.28 -1.50
N SER A 20 -2.17 9.92 -1.68
CA SER A 20 -1.52 9.99 -3.00
C SER A 20 -1.17 8.60 -3.59
N PHE A 21 -0.87 7.62 -2.75
CA PHE A 21 -0.56 6.27 -3.22
C PHE A 21 -1.84 5.50 -3.60
N ILE A 22 -2.92 5.64 -2.81
CA ILE A 22 -4.22 5.07 -3.12
C ILE A 22 -4.79 5.66 -4.40
N GLU A 23 -4.76 6.98 -4.58
CA GLU A 23 -5.27 7.63 -5.80
C GLU A 23 -4.57 7.08 -7.05
N LYS A 24 -3.26 6.86 -7.00
CA LYS A 24 -2.53 6.25 -8.12
C LYS A 24 -2.97 4.81 -8.38
N LEU A 25 -3.23 4.03 -7.33
CA LEU A 25 -3.70 2.65 -7.47
C LEU A 25 -5.11 2.61 -8.04
N GLU A 26 -6.03 3.43 -7.54
CA GLU A 26 -7.40 3.53 -8.05
C GLU A 26 -7.44 4.03 -9.49
N SER A 27 -6.64 5.04 -9.82
CA SER A 27 -6.51 5.57 -11.19
C SER A 27 -6.05 4.51 -12.19
N ASN A 28 -5.23 3.55 -11.74
CA ASN A 28 -4.76 2.43 -12.56
C ASN A 28 -5.65 1.18 -12.46
N HIS A 29 -6.81 1.26 -11.79
CA HIS A 29 -7.71 0.14 -11.52
C HIS A 29 -7.01 -1.06 -10.84
N ILE A 30 -6.11 -0.77 -9.91
CA ILE A 30 -5.30 -1.76 -9.20
C ILE A 30 -5.98 -2.13 -7.88
N ASP A 31 -6.20 -3.42 -7.68
CA ASP A 31 -6.66 -3.95 -6.41
C ASP A 31 -5.59 -3.78 -5.31
N TYR A 32 -5.95 -3.10 -4.23
CA TYR A 32 -5.09 -2.88 -3.08
C TYR A 32 -5.77 -3.25 -1.76
N LYS A 33 -4.97 -3.61 -0.77
CA LYS A 33 -5.42 -3.79 0.61
C LYS A 33 -4.63 -2.87 1.52
N ILE A 34 -5.31 -1.93 2.16
CA ILE A 34 -4.71 -1.11 3.19
C ILE A 34 -5.00 -1.67 4.58
N LYS A 35 -3.99 -1.59 5.46
CA LYS A 35 -4.13 -1.80 6.89
C LYS A 35 -3.48 -0.64 7.64
N GLU A 36 -4.22 -0.08 8.57
CA GLU A 36 -3.70 0.89 9.52
C GLU A 36 -3.15 0.14 10.73
N SER A 37 -1.86 0.29 10.98
CA SER A 37 -1.20 -0.19 12.18
C SER A 37 -0.88 1.04 13.02
N ASN A 38 -1.69 1.25 14.06
CA ASN A 38 -1.44 2.29 15.04
C ASN A 38 -0.58 1.67 16.14
N ASP A 39 0.72 1.62 15.88
CA ASP A 39 1.69 1.01 16.77
C ASP A 39 2.07 2.02 17.85
N SER A 40 1.17 2.24 18.81
CA SER A 40 1.43 2.60 20.21
C SER A 40 0.50 3.67 20.77
N VAL A 41 0.07 3.42 22.01
CA VAL A 41 -0.57 4.36 22.94
C VAL A 41 0.36 5.52 23.34
N PHE A 42 1.63 5.51 22.91
CA PHE A 42 2.69 6.43 23.33
C PHE A 42 3.53 7.07 22.21
N SER A 43 3.42 6.60 20.96
CA SER A 43 4.04 7.23 19.78
C SER A 43 2.93 7.49 18.76
N SER A 44 2.67 8.75 18.41
CA SER A 44 1.70 9.13 17.37
C SER A 44 2.18 8.81 15.95
N GLU A 45 2.88 7.69 15.75
CA GLU A 45 3.35 7.24 14.44
C GLU A 45 2.35 6.24 13.87
N ILE A 46 1.50 6.74 12.96
CA ILE A 46 0.53 5.92 12.25
C ILE A 46 1.24 5.29 11.06
N HIS A 47 1.30 3.96 11.05
CA HIS A 47 1.85 3.19 9.93
C HIS A 47 0.73 2.65 9.05
N TYR A 48 0.74 3.02 7.77
CA TYR A 48 -0.21 2.55 6.76
C TYR A 48 0.44 1.48 5.90
N ILE A 49 0.00 0.24 6.04
CA ILE A 49 0.53 -0.91 5.30
C ILE A 49 -0.38 -1.16 4.10
N VAL A 50 0.09 -0.80 2.91
CA VAL A 50 -0.60 -1.02 1.63
C VAL A 50 -0.04 -2.26 0.96
N LYS A 51 -0.90 -3.23 0.65
CA LYS A 51 -0.56 -4.45 -0.08
C LYS A 51 -1.14 -4.37 -1.49
N VAL A 52 -0.29 -4.47 -2.48
CA VAL A 52 -0.65 -4.43 -3.91
C VAL A 52 -0.02 -5.61 -4.62
N SER A 53 -0.57 -5.97 -5.78
CA SER A 53 0.07 -6.95 -6.64
C SER A 53 1.33 -6.36 -7.29
N ALA A 54 2.45 -7.08 -7.27
CA ALA A 54 3.71 -6.63 -7.87
C ALA A 54 3.64 -6.46 -9.40
N ALA A 55 2.72 -7.19 -10.04
CA ALA A 55 2.43 -7.01 -11.46
C ALA A 55 1.82 -5.63 -11.75
N ASP A 56 1.01 -5.14 -10.82
CA ASP A 56 0.32 -3.86 -10.91
C ASP A 56 1.20 -2.70 -10.43
N LEU A 57 2.02 -2.92 -9.41
CA LEU A 57 3.03 -1.93 -8.97
C LEU A 57 4.02 -1.59 -10.07
N LYS A 58 4.40 -2.56 -10.92
CA LYS A 58 5.22 -2.33 -12.13
C LYS A 58 4.58 -1.42 -13.18
N LYS A 59 3.27 -1.19 -13.14
CA LYS A 59 2.58 -0.23 -14.02
C LYS A 59 2.54 1.19 -13.42
N VAL A 60 2.74 1.30 -12.10
CA VAL A 60 2.64 2.56 -11.35
C VAL A 60 4.01 3.21 -11.12
N VAL A 61 5.10 2.44 -11.12
CA VAL A 61 6.49 2.93 -11.01
C VAL A 61 7.03 3.40 -12.35
#